data_AF-A0A7S4RRV2-F1
#
_entry.id   AF-A0A7S4RRV2-F1
#
_cell.length_a   1.000
_cell.length_b   1.000
_cell.length_c   1.000
_cell.angle_alpha   90.00
_cell.angle_beta   90.00
_cell.angle_gamma   90.00
#
_symmetry.space_group_name_H-M   'P 1'
#
loop_
_entity.id
_entity.type
_entity.pdbx_description
1 polymer ?
#
loop_
_entity_poly.entity_id
_entity_poly.type
_entity_poly.pdbx_seq_one_letter_code
_entity_poly.pdbx_strand_id
1 'polypeptide(L)'
;MKDFLLMKDVLLFVWTCGAVARRLSGSGSSRTTSTDVGGAQHALTIALNARQAAAEKSWELRICNAYAFESGLDAFHSPLPAVSAAGPRPGPTRLTHDSGPLPYKHCADFSRVEGLGDGSVLSFRLSGGLPIGAFRVDGLPSQGTLLQIVAFRYDTSSTAAGFSSHVFGEGSGPEVALVDAYRGSASSGLAMRSTASRWQDLRFGRAVGLKPGWYEWALTGDHTRSFHGGEVVGFRMSSRGRYTAMRVGVDASNGPRYQEELVLFPTSWITVYSQADRAAGGPMTALLLSLGLSTLLQQGGVPAVGRSTAQ
;
A
#
# COMPACT_ATOMS: atom_id res chain seq x y z
N MET A 1 2.04 33.42 7.97
CA MET A 1 2.26 31.96 8.09
C MET A 1 0.92 31.22 8.05
N LYS A 2 0.39 30.97 6.85
CA LYS A 2 -0.78 30.12 6.60
C LYS A 2 -0.48 29.34 5.33
N ASP A 3 0.33 28.30 5.45
CA ASP A 3 0.62 27.41 4.32
C ASP A 3 -0.51 26.41 4.18
N PHE A 4 -1.12 26.45 3.00
CA PHE A 4 -2.22 25.63 2.51
C PHE A 4 -1.87 24.14 2.54
N LEU A 5 -2.58 23.37 3.37
CA LEU A 5 -2.84 21.96 3.09
C LEU A 5 -3.96 21.93 2.05
N LEU A 6 -3.63 21.56 0.81
CA LEU A 6 -4.64 21.26 -0.19
C LEU A 6 -5.22 19.87 0.16
N MET A 7 -6.25 19.85 1.00
CA MET A 7 -7.08 18.66 1.20
C MET A 7 -7.84 18.41 -0.09
N LYS A 8 -7.42 17.40 -0.86
CA LYS A 8 -8.23 16.88 -1.96
C LYS A 8 -9.22 15.88 -1.37
N ASP A 9 -10.50 16.11 -1.59
CA ASP A 9 -11.54 15.14 -1.26
C ASP A 9 -11.37 13.93 -2.18
N VAL A 10 -10.86 12.84 -1.60
CA VAL A 10 -10.80 11.52 -2.24
C VAL A 10 -12.19 10.91 -2.11
N LEU A 11 -12.83 10.66 -3.24
CA LEU A 11 -14.04 9.84 -3.32
C LEU A 11 -13.67 8.40 -2.93
N LEU A 12 -13.82 8.08 -1.65
CA LEU A 12 -13.88 6.70 -1.17
C LEU A 12 -15.22 6.10 -1.62
N PHE A 13 -15.22 5.34 -2.71
CA PHE A 13 -16.34 4.45 -3.01
C PHE A 13 -16.20 3.17 -2.19
N VAL A 14 -16.72 3.20 -0.97
CA VAL A 14 -17.00 1.97 -0.20
C VAL A 14 -18.30 1.40 -0.77
N TRP A 15 -18.21 0.34 -1.58
CA TRP A 15 -19.39 -0.42 -1.97
C TRP A 15 -19.53 -1.65 -1.08
N THR A 16 -20.62 -1.68 -0.30
CA THR A 16 -21.20 -2.91 0.21
C THR A 16 -21.86 -3.66 -0.96
N CYS A 17 -21.49 -4.93 -1.15
CA CYS A 17 -22.04 -5.77 -2.22
C CYS A 17 -23.54 -6.03 -1.98
N GLY A 18 -24.42 -5.39 -2.77
CA GLY A 18 -25.86 -5.63 -2.79
C GLY A 18 -26.32 -5.98 -4.20
N ALA A 19 -26.68 -7.24 -4.44
CA ALA A 19 -27.15 -7.72 -5.74
C ALA A 19 -28.62 -7.32 -5.98
N VAL A 20 -28.90 -6.56 -7.04
CA VAL A 20 -30.26 -6.38 -7.59
C VAL A 20 -30.21 -6.49 -9.11
N ALA A 21 -30.80 -7.57 -9.64
CA ALA A 21 -31.03 -7.76 -11.06
C ALA A 21 -32.29 -7.01 -11.51
N ARG A 22 -32.20 -6.21 -12.58
CA ARG A 22 -33.37 -5.78 -13.37
C ARG A 22 -33.18 -6.12 -14.84
N ARG A 23 -34.11 -6.93 -15.35
CA ARG A 23 -34.41 -7.10 -16.79
C ARG A 23 -35.02 -5.81 -17.31
N LEU A 24 -34.53 -5.33 -18.45
CA LEU A 24 -35.33 -4.47 -19.32
C LEU A 24 -35.36 -5.04 -20.74
N SER A 25 -36.59 -5.27 -21.17
CA SER A 25 -37.02 -5.61 -22.52
C SER A 25 -37.30 -4.31 -23.26
N GLY A 26 -36.93 -4.22 -24.54
CA GLY A 26 -37.19 -3.05 -25.38
C GLY A 26 -36.88 -3.33 -26.84
N SER A 27 -37.93 -3.71 -27.57
CA SER A 27 -38.00 -3.88 -29.03
C SER A 27 -38.12 -2.51 -29.72
N GLY A 28 -37.38 -2.31 -30.81
CA GLY A 28 -37.51 -1.13 -31.69
C GLY A 28 -36.73 -1.31 -32.98
N SER A 29 -37.43 -1.66 -34.05
CA SER A 29 -36.89 -1.89 -35.40
C SER A 29 -37.14 -0.66 -36.28
N SER A 30 -36.10 -0.13 -36.91
CA SER A 30 -36.21 0.73 -38.09
C SER A 30 -35.13 0.39 -39.09
N ARG A 31 -35.57 -0.01 -40.29
CA ARG A 31 -34.75 -0.26 -41.48
C ARG A 31 -34.56 1.04 -42.24
N THR A 32 -33.31 1.42 -42.46
CA THR A 32 -32.89 2.32 -43.53
C THR A 32 -31.80 1.62 -44.33
N THR A 33 -32.13 1.19 -45.54
CA THR A 33 -31.21 0.61 -46.51
C THR A 33 -30.54 1.75 -47.28
N SER A 34 -29.27 2.01 -46.96
CA SER A 34 -28.37 2.89 -47.71
C SER A 34 -27.19 2.05 -48.19
N THR A 35 -27.12 1.82 -49.49
CA THR A 35 -25.99 1.19 -50.18
C THR A 35 -24.84 2.18 -50.23
N ASP A 36 -23.90 2.06 -49.29
CA ASP A 36 -22.68 2.88 -49.25
C ASP A 36 -21.44 1.98 -49.23
N VAL A 37 -20.78 1.88 -50.39
CA VAL A 37 -19.58 1.07 -50.62
C VAL A 37 -18.31 1.83 -50.17
N GLY A 38 -18.42 3.10 -49.73
CA GLY A 38 -17.31 3.91 -49.23
C GLY A 38 -17.17 3.99 -47.70
N GLY A 39 -18.24 3.73 -46.94
CA GLY A 39 -18.27 3.87 -45.48
C GLY A 39 -17.47 2.81 -44.70
N ALA A 40 -17.27 1.61 -45.28
CA ALA A 40 -16.60 0.51 -44.60
C ALA A 40 -15.11 0.77 -44.33
N GLN A 41 -14.42 1.49 -45.24
CA GLN A 41 -13.00 1.82 -45.07
C GLN A 41 -12.78 2.94 -44.04
N HIS A 42 -13.71 3.91 -43.97
CA HIS A 42 -13.67 4.97 -42.95
C HIS A 42 -13.98 4.44 -41.55
N ALA A 43 -14.98 3.57 -41.40
CA ALA A 43 -15.31 2.95 -40.13
C ALA A 43 -14.18 2.05 -39.61
N LEU A 44 -13.50 1.30 -40.49
CA LEU A 44 -12.35 0.47 -40.12
C LEU A 44 -11.17 1.31 -39.63
N THR A 45 -10.91 2.46 -40.28
CA THR A 45 -9.84 3.39 -39.89
C THR A 45 -10.13 4.07 -38.55
N ILE A 46 -11.38 4.48 -38.30
CA ILE A 46 -11.80 5.03 -37.00
C ILE A 46 -11.71 3.97 -35.89
N ALA A 47 -12.11 2.72 -36.16
CA ALA A 47 -12.02 1.62 -35.20
C ALA A 47 -10.56 1.19 -34.91
N LEU A 48 -9.68 1.21 -35.92
CA LEU A 48 -8.25 0.97 -35.75
C LEU A 48 -7.57 2.10 -34.97
N ASN A 49 -7.90 3.36 -35.27
CA ASN A 49 -7.40 4.52 -34.53
C ASN A 49 -7.96 4.58 -33.10
N ALA A 50 -9.20 4.15 -32.84
CA ALA A 50 -9.73 4.01 -31.48
C ALA A 50 -9.04 2.88 -30.71
N ARG A 51 -8.66 1.78 -31.38
CA ARG A 51 -7.83 0.71 -30.80
C ARG A 51 -6.38 1.12 -30.57
N GLN A 52 -5.80 1.92 -31.47
CA GLN A 52 -4.46 2.49 -31.32
C GLN A 52 -4.43 3.70 -30.37
N ALA A 53 -5.54 4.40 -30.14
CA ALA A 53 -5.66 5.45 -29.11
C ALA A 53 -6.01 4.84 -27.75
N ALA A 54 -6.64 3.66 -27.73
CA ALA A 54 -6.59 2.75 -26.61
C ALA A 54 -5.23 2.04 -26.48
N ALA A 55 -4.18 2.52 -27.17
CA ALA A 55 -2.80 2.23 -26.85
C ALA A 55 -2.65 2.30 -25.33
N GLU A 56 -2.24 1.16 -24.82
CA GLU A 56 -2.44 0.66 -23.47
C GLU A 56 -2.06 1.71 -22.44
N LYS A 57 -3.07 2.29 -21.80
CA LYS A 57 -2.83 2.97 -20.54
C LYS A 57 -2.42 1.91 -19.52
N SER A 58 -1.11 1.68 -19.43
CA SER A 58 -0.54 0.76 -18.46
C SER A 58 -0.57 1.41 -17.09
N TRP A 59 -1.37 0.84 -16.20
CA TRP A 59 -1.39 1.23 -14.79
C TRP A 59 -0.29 0.47 -14.06
N GLU A 60 0.41 1.16 -13.16
CA GLU A 60 1.16 0.47 -12.12
C GLU A 60 0.18 0.00 -11.04
N LEU A 61 0.48 -1.14 -10.43
CA LEU A 61 -0.31 -1.71 -9.35
C LEU A 61 0.56 -1.87 -8.11
N ARG A 62 0.15 -1.26 -6.99
CA ARG A 62 0.72 -1.51 -5.67
C ARG A 62 -0.21 -2.40 -4.88
N ILE A 63 0.31 -3.52 -4.38
CA ILE A 63 -0.44 -4.38 -3.45
C ILE A 63 0.28 -4.36 -2.11
N CYS A 64 -0.46 -4.03 -1.06
CA CYS A 64 0.00 -4.11 0.32
C CYS A 64 -0.75 -5.22 1.07
N ASN A 65 0.00 -6.11 1.70
CA ASN A 65 -0.54 -7.13 2.57
C ASN A 65 -0.60 -6.63 4.02
N ALA A 66 -1.75 -6.11 4.42
CA ALA A 66 -2.09 -5.85 5.82
C ALA A 66 -3.03 -6.95 6.38
N TYR A 67 -3.16 -8.09 5.70
CA TYR A 67 -3.93 -9.22 6.16
C TYR A 67 -3.12 -9.95 7.23
N ALA A 68 -3.54 -9.75 8.49
CA ALA A 68 -2.87 -10.25 9.66
C ALA A 68 -2.98 -11.79 9.76
N PHE A 69 -1.99 -12.46 9.17
CA PHE A 69 -1.83 -13.90 9.13
C PHE A 69 -0.38 -14.27 8.81
N GLU A 70 0.08 -15.45 9.23
CA GLU A 70 1.49 -15.84 9.11
C GLU A 70 1.89 -16.17 7.67
N SER A 71 1.00 -16.81 6.91
CA SER A 71 1.29 -17.13 5.51
C SER A 71 1.23 -15.88 4.62
N GLY A 72 2.11 -15.81 3.63
CA GLY A 72 2.09 -14.72 2.66
C GLY A 72 0.86 -14.75 1.74
N LEU A 73 0.64 -13.61 1.08
CA LEU A 73 -0.50 -13.32 0.22
C LEU A 73 -0.11 -13.42 -1.26
N ASP A 74 -0.76 -14.33 -1.97
CA ASP A 74 -0.71 -14.42 -3.42
C ASP A 74 -1.79 -13.55 -4.07
N ALA A 75 -1.38 -12.73 -5.02
CA ALA A 75 -2.27 -11.93 -5.85
C ALA A 75 -2.32 -12.46 -7.29
N PHE A 76 -3.53 -12.49 -7.84
CA PHE A 76 -3.80 -12.90 -9.22
C PHE A 76 -4.63 -11.83 -9.93
N HIS A 77 -4.29 -11.54 -11.18
CA HIS A 77 -5.03 -10.63 -12.04
C HIS A 77 -5.83 -11.39 -13.08
N SER A 78 -7.10 -11.06 -13.24
CA SER A 78 -7.96 -11.49 -14.33
C SER A 78 -8.43 -10.25 -15.09
N PRO A 79 -7.95 -10.02 -16.32
CA PRO A 79 -8.42 -8.90 -17.12
C PRO A 79 -9.92 -9.06 -17.42
N LEU A 80 -10.64 -7.94 -17.53
CA LEU A 80 -12.04 -7.99 -17.97
C LEU A 80 -12.10 -8.72 -19.33
N PRO A 81 -13.06 -9.64 -19.55
CA PRO A 81 -13.19 -10.27 -20.85
C PRO A 81 -13.42 -9.19 -21.90
N ALA A 82 -12.47 -9.07 -22.83
CA ALA A 82 -12.71 -8.36 -24.07
C ALA A 82 -13.98 -8.97 -24.68
N VAL A 83 -15.02 -8.15 -24.83
CA VAL A 83 -16.39 -8.56 -25.18
C VAL A 83 -16.49 -9.28 -26.54
N SER A 84 -15.37 -9.43 -27.27
CA SER A 84 -15.39 -9.79 -28.68
C SER A 84 -14.16 -10.57 -29.13
N ALA A 85 -14.01 -11.81 -28.67
CA ALA A 85 -13.30 -12.83 -29.44
C ALA A 85 -13.80 -14.21 -29.01
N ALA A 86 -14.25 -15.02 -29.96
CA ALA A 86 -14.67 -16.41 -29.76
C ALA A 86 -13.51 -17.36 -29.36
N GLY A 87 -12.46 -16.83 -28.73
CA GLY A 87 -11.27 -17.57 -28.30
C GLY A 87 -11.34 -17.99 -26.83
N PRO A 88 -10.46 -18.91 -26.42
CA PRO A 88 -10.27 -19.27 -25.02
C PRO A 88 -10.00 -18.03 -24.17
N ARG A 89 -10.74 -17.85 -23.07
CA ARG A 89 -10.47 -16.76 -22.14
C ARG A 89 -9.12 -17.02 -21.45
N PRO A 90 -8.20 -16.04 -21.42
CA PRO A 90 -6.98 -16.18 -20.63
C PRO A 90 -7.37 -16.39 -19.16
N GLY A 91 -6.71 -17.35 -18.52
CA GLY A 91 -6.88 -17.61 -17.09
C GLY A 91 -6.30 -16.48 -16.23
N PRO A 92 -6.51 -16.53 -14.90
CA PRO A 92 -5.90 -15.58 -13.98
C PRO A 92 -4.36 -15.69 -14.01
N THR A 93 -3.68 -14.57 -14.17
CA THR A 93 -2.21 -14.46 -14.10
C THR A 93 -1.79 -14.21 -12.66
N ARG A 94 -0.89 -15.03 -12.10
CA ARG A 94 -0.33 -14.81 -10.75
C ARG A 94 0.71 -13.69 -10.79
N LEU A 95 0.43 -12.57 -10.14
CA LEU A 95 1.32 -11.41 -10.08
C LEU A 95 2.54 -11.66 -9.19
N THR A 96 2.36 -12.50 -8.18
CA THR A 96 3.34 -12.88 -7.15
C THR A 96 4.16 -14.11 -7.55
N HIS A 97 4.16 -14.48 -8.84
CA HIS A 97 4.86 -15.67 -9.32
C HIS A 97 6.37 -15.57 -9.08
N ASP A 98 6.98 -14.44 -9.45
CA ASP A 98 8.44 -14.29 -9.42
C ASP A 98 8.97 -13.84 -8.04
N SER A 99 8.21 -13.00 -7.33
CA SER A 99 8.59 -12.49 -6.01
C SER A 99 8.18 -13.41 -4.86
N GLY A 100 7.26 -14.34 -5.10
CA GLY A 100 6.61 -15.15 -4.07
C GLY A 100 5.46 -14.42 -3.35
N PRO A 101 4.78 -15.12 -2.42
CA PRO A 101 3.68 -14.55 -1.66
C PRO A 101 4.13 -13.35 -0.82
N LEU A 102 3.33 -12.28 -0.78
CA LEU A 102 3.66 -11.06 -0.02
C LEU A 102 3.55 -11.32 1.48
N PRO A 103 4.63 -11.15 2.28
CA PRO A 103 4.56 -11.31 3.73
C PRO A 103 3.63 -10.27 4.39
N TYR A 104 3.17 -10.56 5.61
CA TYR A 104 2.41 -9.59 6.40
C TYR A 104 3.23 -8.31 6.62
N LYS A 105 2.55 -7.15 6.49
CA LYS A 105 3.12 -5.78 6.53
C LYS A 105 4.02 -5.41 5.36
N HIS A 106 3.99 -6.17 4.28
CA HIS A 106 4.79 -5.88 3.09
C HIS A 106 3.93 -5.34 1.95
N CYS A 107 4.51 -4.45 1.14
CA CYS A 107 3.94 -4.08 -0.15
C CYS A 107 4.89 -4.44 -1.29
N ALA A 108 4.34 -4.57 -2.50
CA ALA A 108 5.10 -4.64 -3.73
C ALA A 108 4.41 -3.85 -4.83
N ASP A 109 5.23 -3.32 -5.73
CA ASP A 109 4.80 -2.65 -6.94
C ASP A 109 4.96 -3.60 -8.12
N PHE A 110 3.92 -3.68 -8.94
CA PHE A 110 3.83 -4.50 -10.15
C PHE A 110 3.66 -3.54 -11.32
N SER A 111 4.74 -3.39 -12.09
CA SER A 111 4.72 -2.58 -13.31
C SER A 111 4.14 -3.38 -14.47
N ARG A 112 3.45 -2.69 -15.39
CA ARG A 112 2.97 -3.26 -16.67
C ARG A 112 2.06 -4.48 -16.49
N VAL A 113 1.10 -4.40 -15.58
CA VAL A 113 0.06 -5.43 -15.47
C VAL A 113 -0.83 -5.35 -16.72
N GLU A 114 -0.60 -6.25 -17.68
CA GLU A 114 -1.31 -6.29 -18.96
C GLU A 114 -2.82 -6.41 -18.72
N GLY A 115 -3.60 -5.53 -19.37
CA GLY A 115 -5.05 -5.52 -19.26
C GLY A 115 -5.58 -5.07 -17.90
N LEU A 116 -4.78 -4.44 -17.03
CA LEU A 116 -5.29 -3.81 -15.81
C LEU A 116 -6.12 -2.56 -16.18
N GLY A 117 -7.41 -2.61 -15.89
CA GLY A 117 -8.34 -1.53 -16.19
C GLY A 117 -9.69 -1.75 -15.52
N ASP A 118 -10.67 -0.92 -15.88
CA ASP A 118 -12.03 -1.07 -15.39
C ASP A 118 -12.59 -2.46 -15.72
N GLY A 119 -13.22 -3.07 -14.71
CA GLY A 119 -13.77 -4.41 -14.78
C GLY A 119 -12.78 -5.55 -14.52
N SER A 120 -11.47 -5.27 -14.48
CA SER A 120 -10.48 -6.28 -14.08
C SER A 120 -10.72 -6.75 -12.65
N VAL A 121 -10.38 -8.01 -12.38
CA VAL A 121 -10.53 -8.63 -11.06
C VAL A 121 -9.17 -9.02 -10.50
N LEU A 122 -8.85 -8.52 -9.32
CA LEU A 122 -7.71 -8.92 -8.52
C LEU A 122 -8.19 -9.91 -7.46
N SER A 123 -7.77 -11.17 -7.55
CA SER A 123 -8.12 -12.20 -6.57
C SER A 123 -6.94 -12.52 -5.67
N PHE A 124 -7.23 -12.78 -4.40
CA PHE A 124 -6.24 -12.89 -3.34
C PHE A 124 -6.38 -14.22 -2.62
N ARG A 125 -5.24 -14.88 -2.41
CA ARG A 125 -5.17 -16.19 -1.77
C ARG A 125 -4.04 -16.23 -0.76
N LEU A 126 -4.21 -16.98 0.32
CA LEU A 126 -3.12 -17.32 1.20
C LEU A 126 -2.26 -18.42 0.58
N SER A 127 -1.03 -18.57 1.07
CA SER A 127 -0.16 -19.68 0.68
C SER A 127 -0.89 -21.02 0.90
N GLY A 128 -0.79 -21.94 -0.06
CA GLY A 128 -1.62 -23.15 -0.10
C GLY A 128 -2.93 -23.00 -0.88
N GLY A 129 -3.22 -21.82 -1.43
CA GLY A 129 -4.29 -21.61 -2.40
C GLY A 129 -5.66 -21.28 -1.81
N LEU A 130 -5.75 -21.08 -0.50
CA LEU A 130 -7.00 -20.71 0.18
C LEU A 130 -7.45 -19.30 -0.24
N PRO A 131 -8.59 -19.13 -0.94
CA PRO A 131 -9.08 -17.82 -1.33
C PRO A 131 -9.58 -17.02 -0.13
N ILE A 132 -9.19 -15.75 -0.04
CA ILE A 132 -9.64 -14.84 1.04
C ILE A 132 -10.52 -13.69 0.54
N GLY A 133 -10.50 -13.41 -0.76
CA GLY A 133 -11.35 -12.39 -1.36
C GLY A 133 -10.94 -12.01 -2.78
N ALA A 134 -11.73 -11.15 -3.40
CA ALA A 134 -11.43 -10.53 -4.68
C ALA A 134 -11.86 -9.07 -4.69
N PHE A 135 -11.11 -8.25 -5.43
CA PHE A 135 -11.34 -6.84 -5.65
C PHE A 135 -11.61 -6.61 -7.14
N ARG A 136 -12.74 -6.01 -7.47
CA ARG A 136 -13.06 -5.61 -8.84
C ARG A 136 -12.69 -4.15 -9.03
N VAL A 137 -11.86 -3.88 -10.02
CA VAL A 137 -11.47 -2.54 -10.43
C VAL A 137 -12.65 -1.89 -11.14
N ASP A 138 -12.99 -0.66 -10.76
CA ASP A 138 -14.09 0.10 -11.35
C ASP A 138 -13.81 1.60 -11.18
N GLY A 139 -14.28 2.41 -12.14
CA GLY A 139 -14.17 3.86 -12.09
C GLY A 139 -12.74 4.41 -12.04
N LEU A 140 -11.79 3.78 -12.72
CA LEU A 140 -10.42 4.31 -12.80
C LEU A 140 -10.40 5.66 -13.53
N PRO A 141 -9.73 6.69 -12.96
CA PRO A 141 -9.69 7.99 -13.60
C PRO A 141 -8.91 7.97 -14.92
N SER A 142 -9.28 8.88 -15.82
CA SER A 142 -8.61 9.01 -17.13
C SER A 142 -7.13 9.40 -17.02
N GLN A 143 -6.70 9.92 -15.86
CA GLN A 143 -5.30 10.24 -15.51
C GLN A 143 -4.91 9.52 -14.22
N GLY A 144 -3.62 9.20 -14.06
CA GLY A 144 -3.13 8.48 -12.88
C GLY A 144 -2.07 7.47 -13.24
N THR A 145 -1.15 7.26 -12.30
CA THR A 145 0.05 6.43 -12.53
C THR A 145 0.00 5.10 -11.81
N LEU A 146 -0.63 5.07 -10.62
CA LEU A 146 -0.54 3.94 -9.70
C LEU A 146 -1.88 3.68 -9.03
N LEU A 147 -2.43 2.48 -9.22
CA LEU A 147 -3.52 1.94 -8.42
C LEU A 147 -2.93 1.20 -7.22
N GLN A 148 -3.31 1.58 -6.01
CA GLN A 148 -2.98 0.86 -4.79
C GLN A 148 -4.18 0.05 -4.29
N ILE A 149 -3.93 -1.18 -3.86
CA ILE A 149 -4.84 -2.03 -3.10
C ILE A 149 -4.16 -2.47 -1.81
N VAL A 150 -4.85 -2.33 -0.69
CA VAL A 150 -4.46 -2.88 0.62
C VAL A 150 -5.47 -3.95 1.01
N ALA A 151 -5.00 -5.19 1.15
CA ALA A 151 -5.80 -6.30 1.66
C ALA A 151 -5.60 -6.42 3.17
N PHE A 152 -6.68 -6.58 3.93
CA PHE A 152 -6.65 -6.69 5.39
C PHE A 152 -7.80 -7.58 5.90
N ARG A 153 -7.84 -7.93 7.19
CA ARG A 153 -8.95 -8.73 7.76
C ARG A 153 -10.24 -7.93 7.73
N TYR A 154 -11.34 -8.48 7.21
CA TYR A 154 -12.61 -7.74 7.14
C TYR A 154 -13.13 -7.40 8.54
N ASP A 155 -13.11 -8.39 9.44
CA ASP A 155 -13.54 -8.31 10.82
C ASP A 155 -12.64 -9.18 11.75
N THR A 156 -12.93 -9.21 13.05
CA THR A 156 -12.12 -9.93 14.06
C THR A 156 -12.40 -11.43 14.13
N SER A 157 -13.49 -11.90 13.52
CA SER A 157 -14.05 -13.24 13.69
C SER A 157 -13.92 -14.12 12.44
N SER A 158 -13.95 -13.53 11.25
CA SER A 158 -13.94 -14.21 9.96
C SER A 158 -12.56 -14.16 9.30
N THR A 159 -12.34 -15.06 8.34
CA THR A 159 -11.16 -15.08 7.46
C THR A 159 -11.39 -14.31 6.16
N ALA A 160 -12.50 -13.58 6.04
CA ALA A 160 -12.76 -12.78 4.85
C ALA A 160 -11.78 -11.60 4.81
N ALA A 161 -11.29 -11.28 3.61
CA ALA A 161 -10.50 -10.08 3.39
C ALA A 161 -11.40 -8.87 3.11
N GLY A 162 -11.06 -7.74 3.73
CA GLY A 162 -11.49 -6.41 3.32
C GLY A 162 -10.42 -5.77 2.43
N PHE A 163 -10.83 -4.78 1.64
CA PHE A 163 -9.94 -4.08 0.71
C PHE A 163 -10.11 -2.56 0.86
N SER A 164 -8.99 -1.84 0.79
CA SER A 164 -8.95 -0.38 0.64
C SER A 164 -8.15 -0.06 -0.61
N SER A 165 -8.63 0.87 -1.42
CA SER A 165 -7.98 1.26 -2.67
C SER A 165 -7.70 2.76 -2.72
N HIS A 166 -6.61 3.14 -3.38
CA HIS A 166 -6.29 4.54 -3.68
C HIS A 166 -5.69 4.64 -5.08
N VAL A 167 -6.06 5.66 -5.85
CA VAL A 167 -5.41 5.97 -7.12
C VAL A 167 -4.55 7.21 -6.93
N PHE A 168 -3.25 7.06 -7.11
CA PHE A 168 -2.32 8.18 -7.02
C PHE A 168 -2.34 9.01 -8.31
N GLY A 169 -2.39 10.33 -8.14
CA GLY A 169 -2.35 11.26 -9.27
C GLY A 169 -0.95 11.45 -9.85
N GLU A 170 -0.85 12.22 -10.94
CA GLU A 170 0.41 12.59 -11.61
C GLU A 170 1.10 13.83 -11.00
N GLY A 171 0.78 14.16 -9.74
CA GLY A 171 1.29 15.35 -9.08
C GLY A 171 2.81 15.38 -8.91
N SER A 172 3.41 16.58 -8.96
CA SER A 172 4.85 16.79 -8.76
C SER A 172 5.31 16.60 -7.30
N GLY A 173 4.39 16.77 -6.35
CA GLY A 173 4.65 16.57 -4.93
C GLY A 173 4.52 15.11 -4.48
N PRO A 174 5.12 14.74 -3.33
CA PRO A 174 4.82 13.49 -2.66
C PRO A 174 3.34 13.41 -2.25
N GLU A 175 2.78 12.22 -2.38
CA GLU A 175 1.42 11.90 -1.95
C GLU A 175 1.45 10.66 -1.07
N VAL A 176 0.74 10.69 0.06
CA VAL A 176 0.67 9.60 1.03
C VAL A 176 -0.77 9.14 1.18
N ALA A 177 -1.06 7.89 0.82
CA ALA A 177 -2.33 7.25 1.12
C ALA A 177 -2.33 6.78 2.59
N LEU A 178 -3.35 7.18 3.35
CA LEU A 178 -3.51 6.87 4.77
C LEU A 178 -4.58 5.79 4.92
N VAL A 179 -4.19 4.58 5.28
CA VAL A 179 -5.07 3.41 5.29
C VAL A 179 -5.23 2.86 6.70
N ASP A 180 -6.48 2.65 7.10
CA ASP A 180 -6.80 1.96 8.35
C ASP A 180 -7.18 0.50 8.09
N ALA A 181 -6.19 -0.37 8.25
CA ALA A 181 -6.31 -1.80 8.07
C ALA A 181 -6.37 -2.57 9.41
N TYR A 182 -6.40 -1.87 10.55
CA TYR A 182 -6.50 -2.50 11.86
C TYR A 182 -7.94 -2.91 12.15
N ARG A 183 -8.13 -4.10 12.74
CA ARG A 183 -9.43 -4.57 13.22
C ARG A 183 -9.35 -5.00 14.68
N GLY A 184 -9.82 -4.15 15.56
CA GLY A 184 -9.86 -4.46 16.98
C GLY A 184 -10.50 -3.36 17.80
N SER A 185 -10.24 -3.39 19.09
CA SER A 185 -10.85 -2.50 20.07
C SER A 185 -10.16 -1.14 20.17
N ALA A 186 -8.88 -1.03 19.77
CA ALA A 186 -8.13 0.21 19.81
C ALA A 186 -8.63 1.24 18.76
N SER A 187 -8.66 2.51 19.14
CA SER A 187 -9.09 3.62 18.28
C SER A 187 -7.99 4.65 18.00
N SER A 188 -6.74 4.19 17.91
CA SER A 188 -5.59 5.06 17.67
C SER A 188 -5.74 5.93 16.42
N GLY A 189 -5.43 7.21 16.56
CA GLY A 189 -5.32 8.15 15.45
C GLY A 189 -3.96 8.08 14.76
N LEU A 190 -3.79 8.89 13.73
CA LEU A 190 -2.49 9.10 13.07
C LEU A 190 -2.09 10.56 13.24
N ALA A 191 -0.85 10.81 13.62
CA ALA A 191 -0.29 12.15 13.62
C ALA A 191 1.00 12.20 12.80
N MET A 192 1.26 13.36 12.19
CA MET A 192 2.50 13.63 11.49
C MET A 192 3.09 14.99 11.85
N ARG A 193 4.40 15.15 11.71
CA ARG A 193 5.06 16.45 11.72
C ARG A 193 6.28 16.48 10.80
N SER A 194 6.58 17.64 10.25
CA SER A 194 7.91 17.98 9.74
C SER A 194 8.83 18.43 10.90
N THR A 195 10.15 18.38 10.70
CA THR A 195 11.24 18.60 11.68
C THR A 195 11.12 19.86 12.55
N ALA A 196 10.41 20.90 12.09
CA ALA A 196 10.20 22.15 12.84
C ALA A 196 8.72 22.50 13.07
N SER A 197 7.81 21.56 12.81
CA SER A 197 6.37 21.81 12.89
C SER A 197 5.73 21.10 14.08
N ARG A 198 4.60 21.64 14.54
CA ARG A 198 3.72 20.95 15.48
C ARG A 198 3.16 19.68 14.85
N TRP A 199 2.87 18.69 15.70
CA TRP A 199 2.08 17.52 15.30
C TRP A 199 0.74 17.94 14.72
N GLN A 200 0.37 17.27 13.64
CA GLN A 200 -0.88 17.46 12.92
C GLN A 200 -1.60 16.12 12.88
N ASP A 201 -2.83 16.10 13.40
CA ASP A 201 -3.67 14.93 13.36
C ASP A 201 -4.17 14.70 11.93
N LEU A 202 -4.07 13.46 11.50
CA LEU A 202 -4.50 12.98 10.20
C LEU A 202 -5.63 11.99 10.38
N ARG A 203 -6.50 11.93 9.36
CA ARG A 203 -7.57 10.94 9.30
C ARG A 203 -7.22 9.88 8.27
N PHE A 204 -7.34 8.62 8.67
CA PHE A 204 -7.29 7.50 7.75
C PHE A 204 -8.44 7.55 6.73
N GLY A 205 -8.30 6.79 5.64
CA GLY A 205 -9.23 6.81 4.52
C GLY A 205 -9.05 8.01 3.60
N ARG A 206 -7.92 8.71 3.67
CA ARG A 206 -7.63 9.87 2.83
C ARG A 206 -6.21 9.81 2.30
N ALA A 207 -5.93 10.63 1.30
CA ALA A 207 -4.56 10.90 0.87
C ALA A 207 -4.16 12.34 1.22
N VAL A 208 -2.88 12.54 1.51
CA VAL A 208 -2.30 13.85 1.79
C VAL A 208 -1.17 14.16 0.84
N GLY A 209 -1.21 15.33 0.22
CA GLY A 209 -0.11 15.88 -0.55
C GLY A 209 0.84 16.63 0.37
N LEU A 210 2.14 16.35 0.26
CA LEU A 210 3.18 16.94 1.10
C LEU A 210 4.20 17.70 0.24
N LYS A 211 5.06 18.51 0.90
CA LYS A 211 6.29 18.99 0.29
C LYS A 211 7.39 17.94 0.48
N PRO A 212 8.35 17.76 -0.45
CA PRO A 212 9.51 16.91 -0.21
C PRO A 212 10.24 17.32 1.07
N GLY A 213 10.72 16.34 1.85
CA GLY A 213 11.37 16.61 3.14
C GLY A 213 11.29 15.46 4.14
N TRP A 214 11.80 15.70 5.34
CA TRP A 214 11.74 14.76 6.46
C TRP A 214 10.47 14.95 7.28
N TYR A 215 9.84 13.83 7.60
CA TYR A 215 8.61 13.77 8.39
C TYR A 215 8.71 12.67 9.44
N GLU A 216 8.06 12.91 10.56
CA GLU A 216 7.85 11.93 11.63
C GLU A 216 6.36 11.58 11.67
N TRP A 217 6.09 10.30 11.88
CA TRP A 217 4.76 9.71 11.89
C TRP A 217 4.60 8.88 13.15
N ALA A 218 3.42 8.91 13.75
CA ALA A 218 3.13 8.11 14.93
C ALA A 218 1.64 7.84 15.05
N LEU A 219 1.30 6.70 15.65
CA LEU A 219 -0.05 6.46 16.13
C LEU A 219 -0.29 7.25 17.41
N THR A 220 -1.43 7.91 17.51
CA THR A 220 -1.86 8.61 18.72
C THR A 220 -2.84 7.72 19.47
N GLY A 221 -2.66 7.55 20.78
CA GLY A 221 -3.55 6.71 21.58
C GLY A 221 -4.95 7.32 21.72
N ASP A 222 -5.84 6.55 22.34
CA ASP A 222 -7.24 6.92 22.55
C ASP A 222 -7.35 8.18 23.44
N HIS A 223 -7.70 9.30 22.83
CA HIS A 223 -8.05 10.60 23.45
C HIS A 223 -6.93 11.35 24.20
N THR A 224 -5.84 10.70 24.55
CA THR A 224 -4.65 11.36 25.08
C THR A 224 -3.67 11.58 23.94
N ARG A 225 -3.11 12.80 23.80
CA ARG A 225 -2.03 13.10 22.83
C ARG A 225 -0.72 12.33 23.12
N SER A 226 -0.78 11.23 23.85
CA SER A 226 0.28 10.27 24.05
C SER A 226 0.39 9.37 22.83
N PHE A 227 1.61 9.16 22.35
CA PHE A 227 1.87 8.26 21.24
C PHE A 227 1.63 6.81 21.66
N HIS A 228 0.81 6.09 20.90
CA HIS A 228 0.56 4.66 21.13
C HIS A 228 1.86 3.89 20.92
N GLY A 229 2.26 3.08 21.90
CA GLY A 229 3.53 2.32 21.89
C GLY A 229 4.81 3.17 21.98
N GLY A 230 4.72 4.50 21.99
CA GLY A 230 5.88 5.38 22.00
C GLY A 230 6.78 5.28 20.76
N GLU A 231 6.30 4.68 19.67
CA GLU A 231 7.07 4.53 18.44
C GLU A 231 6.86 5.75 17.54
N VAL A 232 7.96 6.33 17.06
CA VAL A 232 7.93 7.41 16.06
C VAL A 232 8.73 6.96 14.85
N VAL A 233 8.07 6.94 13.69
CA VAL A 233 8.68 6.52 12.43
C VAL A 233 9.09 7.76 11.64
N GLY A 234 10.40 7.95 11.46
CA GLY A 234 11.00 8.99 10.65
C GLY A 234 11.13 8.55 9.19
N PHE A 235 10.77 9.43 8.27
CA PHE A 235 10.72 9.10 6.85
C PHE A 235 10.99 10.30 5.95
N ARG A 236 11.82 10.09 4.92
CA ARG A 236 12.13 11.11 3.92
C ARG A 236 11.25 10.97 2.68
N MET A 237 10.41 11.97 2.44
CA MET A 237 9.54 12.07 1.27
C MET A 237 10.29 12.76 0.11
N SER A 238 10.36 12.11 -1.05
CA SER A 238 10.94 12.65 -2.29
C SER A 238 9.88 13.34 -3.16
N SER A 239 10.33 14.14 -4.13
CA SER A 239 9.43 14.68 -5.16
C SER A 239 8.80 13.54 -5.97
N ARG A 240 7.53 13.70 -6.36
CA ARG A 240 6.71 12.71 -7.08
C ARG A 240 6.57 11.35 -6.38
N GLY A 241 7.02 11.19 -5.14
CA GLY A 241 6.91 9.94 -4.42
C GLY A 241 5.46 9.57 -4.12
N ARG A 242 5.15 8.28 -4.18
CA ARG A 242 3.85 7.70 -3.82
C ARG A 242 4.05 6.79 -2.63
N TYR A 243 3.41 7.14 -1.52
CA TYR A 243 3.67 6.53 -0.23
C TYR A 243 2.40 5.98 0.38
N THR A 244 2.57 5.05 1.30
CA THR A 244 1.45 4.46 2.03
C THR A 244 1.80 4.44 3.51
N ALA A 245 0.91 4.99 4.32
CA ALA A 245 0.92 4.87 5.76
C ALA A 245 -0.27 4.01 6.17
N MET A 246 -0.02 2.86 6.79
CA MET A 246 -1.05 1.90 7.16
C MET A 246 -1.02 1.65 8.66
N ARG A 247 -2.18 1.75 9.30
CA ARG A 247 -2.40 1.14 10.61
C ARG A 247 -2.80 -0.31 10.40
N VAL A 248 -2.07 -1.26 10.97
CA VAL A 248 -2.26 -2.70 10.74
C VAL A 248 -2.45 -3.43 12.07
N GLY A 249 -2.96 -4.66 12.02
CA GLY A 249 -3.16 -5.53 13.19
C GLY A 249 -4.58 -6.09 13.27
N VAL A 250 -4.80 -7.04 14.19
CA VAL A 250 -6.12 -7.60 14.46
C VAL A 250 -6.23 -8.14 15.89
N ASP A 251 -7.29 -7.74 16.59
CA ASP A 251 -7.72 -8.34 17.86
C ASP A 251 -8.62 -9.55 17.56
N ALA A 252 -8.03 -10.59 16.97
CA ALA A 252 -8.81 -11.73 16.50
C ALA A 252 -9.57 -12.40 17.67
N SER A 253 -10.86 -12.65 17.45
CA SER A 253 -11.71 -13.42 18.36
C SER A 253 -11.31 -14.89 18.35
N ASN A 254 -10.87 -15.38 17.18
CA ASN A 254 -10.35 -16.72 16.96
C ASN A 254 -9.01 -16.66 16.21
N GLY A 255 -8.02 -17.42 16.67
CA GLY A 255 -6.70 -17.50 16.05
C GLY A 255 -5.69 -16.48 16.58
N PRO A 256 -4.54 -16.29 15.88
CA PRO A 256 -3.48 -15.41 16.32
C PRO A 256 -3.92 -13.95 16.30
N ARG A 257 -3.49 -13.21 17.34
CA ARG A 257 -3.66 -11.76 17.44
C ARG A 257 -2.40 -11.07 16.94
N TYR A 258 -2.59 -9.92 16.30
CA TYR A 258 -1.50 -9.09 15.81
C TYR A 258 -1.70 -7.69 16.36
N GLN A 259 -0.66 -7.15 16.99
CA GLN A 259 -0.74 -5.85 17.64
C GLN A 259 -0.99 -4.73 16.63
N GLU A 260 -1.58 -3.64 17.14
CA GLU A 260 -1.74 -2.43 16.37
C GLU A 260 -0.39 -1.78 16.10
N GLU A 261 -0.06 -1.57 14.83
CA GLU A 261 1.24 -1.04 14.42
C GLU A 261 1.12 -0.07 13.24
N LEU A 262 2.09 0.85 13.11
CA LEU A 262 2.21 1.76 11.98
C LEU A 262 3.22 1.22 10.97
N VAL A 263 2.79 1.07 9.72
CA VAL A 263 3.64 0.63 8.61
C VAL A 263 3.71 1.74 7.57
N LEU A 264 4.93 2.07 7.13
CA LEU A 264 5.18 3.00 6.02
C LEU A 264 5.80 2.24 4.84
N PHE A 265 5.45 2.65 3.61
CA PHE A 265 6.01 2.08 2.38
C PHE A 265 6.30 3.18 1.34
N PRO A 266 7.40 3.07 0.54
CA PRO A 266 8.44 2.03 0.57
C PRO A 266 9.37 2.09 1.80
N THR A 267 9.99 0.97 2.16
CA THR A 267 10.75 0.83 3.43
C THR A 267 12.22 1.28 3.36
N SER A 268 12.77 1.54 2.17
CA SER A 268 14.21 1.76 1.92
C SER A 268 14.84 3.00 2.56
N TRP A 269 14.07 3.79 3.32
CA TRP A 269 14.52 5.03 3.98
C TRP A 269 13.71 5.32 5.27
N ILE A 270 13.23 4.27 5.93
CA ILE A 270 12.58 4.37 7.24
C ILE A 270 13.64 4.37 8.34
N THR A 271 13.55 5.33 9.26
CA THR A 271 14.27 5.28 10.54
C THR A 271 13.25 5.20 11.67
N VAL A 272 13.31 4.15 12.48
CA VAL A 272 12.45 3.99 13.67
C VAL A 272 13.16 4.54 14.89
N TYR A 273 12.47 5.38 15.67
CA TYR A 273 12.98 5.91 16.94
C TYR A 273 12.06 5.47 18.08
N SER A 274 12.64 4.93 19.16
CA SER A 274 11.94 4.75 20.42
C SER A 274 11.94 6.07 21.21
N GLN A 275 10.83 6.41 21.87
CA GLN A 275 10.79 7.56 22.79
C GLN A 275 11.81 7.45 23.93
N ALA A 276 12.17 6.22 24.35
CA ALA A 276 13.19 6.00 25.38
C ALA A 276 14.55 6.58 24.98
N ASP A 277 14.90 6.50 23.69
CA ASP A 277 16.18 6.99 23.18
C ASP A 277 16.27 8.53 23.16
N ARG A 278 15.12 9.23 23.06
CA ARG A 278 15.08 10.70 23.06
C ARG A 278 15.18 11.30 24.46
N ALA A 279 14.72 10.60 25.48
CA ALA A 279 14.86 11.04 26.87
C ALA A 279 16.31 10.95 27.37
N ALA A 280 17.12 10.05 26.80
CA ALA A 280 18.53 9.87 27.17
C ALA A 280 19.51 10.76 26.37
N GLY A 281 19.05 11.41 25.29
CA GLY A 281 19.88 12.15 24.32
C GLY A 281 19.91 13.66 24.48
N GLY A 282 19.61 14.21 25.66
CA GLY A 282 20.10 15.56 25.97
C GLY A 282 21.63 15.53 25.98
N PRO A 283 22.35 16.53 25.45
CA PRO A 283 23.79 16.58 25.59
C PRO A 283 24.10 16.79 27.07
N MET A 284 24.18 15.70 27.84
CA MET A 284 25.08 15.67 28.97
C MET A 284 26.47 15.81 28.36
N THR A 285 26.92 17.05 28.27
CA THR A 285 28.30 17.42 28.53
C THR A 285 28.69 16.74 29.85
N ALA A 286 29.02 15.45 29.77
CA ALA A 286 29.79 14.77 30.78
C ALA A 286 31.13 15.47 30.78
N LEU A 287 31.24 16.48 31.64
CA LEU A 287 32.48 17.11 32.03
C LEU A 287 33.32 16.01 32.67
N LEU A 288 34.07 15.27 31.83
CA LEU A 288 35.09 14.32 32.27
C LEU A 288 36.20 15.14 32.92
N LEU A 289 36.04 15.39 34.22
CA LEU A 289 37.12 15.77 35.10
C LEU A 289 38.15 14.64 35.07
N SER A 290 39.19 14.86 34.28
CA SER A 290 40.44 14.13 34.32
C SER A 290 41.04 14.25 35.72
N LEU A 291 41.00 13.16 36.48
CA LEU A 291 41.97 12.90 37.54
C LEU A 291 42.69 11.62 37.17
N GLY A 292 43.93 11.78 36.74
CA GLY A 292 44.83 10.68 36.46
C GLY A 292 45.17 9.94 37.75
N LEU A 293 45.44 8.64 37.60
CA LEU A 293 46.41 7.97 38.44
C LEU A 293 47.07 6.85 37.65
N SER A 294 48.35 7.06 37.37
CA SER A 294 49.27 6.10 36.81
C SER A 294 49.70 5.08 37.88
N THR A 295 49.56 3.79 37.59
CA THR A 295 50.37 2.68 38.15
C THR A 295 50.18 1.51 37.19
N LEU A 296 51.09 1.24 36.24
CA LEU A 296 52.41 0.60 36.33
C LEU A 296 52.36 -0.86 36.84
N LEU A 297 52.89 -1.75 35.98
CA LEU A 297 53.31 -3.16 36.19
C LEU A 297 52.20 -4.21 36.30
N GLN A 298 52.18 -5.19 35.40
CA GLN A 298 53.00 -6.40 35.57
C GLN A 298 53.04 -7.25 34.29
N GLN A 299 54.26 -7.63 33.92
CA GLN A 299 54.60 -8.55 32.83
C GLN A 299 54.29 -10.00 33.21
N GLY A 300 54.04 -10.86 32.21
CA GLY A 300 54.34 -12.29 32.33
C GLY A 300 53.57 -13.22 31.37
N GLY A 301 54.29 -13.88 30.45
CA GLY A 301 54.06 -15.32 30.20
C GLY A 301 53.35 -15.79 28.91
N VAL A 302 54.07 -15.74 27.78
CA VAL A 302 54.33 -16.79 26.74
C VAL A 302 53.97 -18.27 27.13
N PRO A 303 53.77 -19.30 26.24
CA PRO A 303 53.45 -19.41 24.79
C PRO A 303 52.38 -20.50 24.38
N ALA A 304 52.16 -20.62 23.06
CA ALA A 304 52.21 -21.85 22.23
C ALA A 304 50.99 -22.81 22.04
N VAL A 305 50.75 -23.06 20.74
CA VAL A 305 50.47 -24.36 20.07
C VAL A 305 49.03 -24.90 20.05
N GLY A 306 48.54 -25.15 18.83
CA GLY A 306 47.31 -25.91 18.59
C GLY A 306 46.89 -25.98 17.12
N ARG A 307 47.62 -26.79 16.34
CA ARG A 307 47.36 -27.19 14.95
C ARG A 307 46.22 -28.22 14.91
N SER A 308 45.21 -28.11 14.04
CA SER A 308 44.61 -29.31 13.40
C SER A 308 43.74 -28.99 12.19
N THR A 309 44.08 -29.68 11.11
CA THR A 309 43.41 -29.92 9.83
C THR A 309 42.19 -30.86 9.94
N ALA A 310 41.51 -31.01 8.79
CA ALA A 310 40.50 -32.01 8.36
C ALA A 310 39.07 -31.45 8.35
N GLN A 311 38.24 -31.66 7.32
CA GLN A 311 38.33 -32.48 6.10
C GLN A 311 37.36 -31.90 5.07
#